data_AF-A0A0G0K7I9-F1
#
_entry.id   AF-A0A0G0K7I9-F1
#
_cell.length_a   1.000
_cell.length_b   1.000
_cell.length_c   1.000
_cell.angle_alpha   90.00
_cell.angle_beta   90.00
_cell.angle_gamma   90.00
#
_symmetry.space_group_name_H-M   'P 1'
#
loop_
_entity.id
_entity.type
_entity.pdbx_description
1 polymer ?
#
loop_
_entity_poly.entity_id
_entity_poly.type
_entity_poly.pdbx_seq_one_letter_code
_entity_poly.pdbx_strand_id
1 'polypeptide(L)' 'MINCKCRLLALMENSWYSKSISDELKSLHSDENGLTQEEAKVRIEKYGLNKLPDAKLDSLRL' A
#
# COMPACT_ATOMS: atom_id res chain seq x y z
N MET A 1 -28.14 16.90 -17.19
CA MET A 1 -27.71 16.69 -15.79
C MET A 1 -26.91 15.40 -15.73
N ILE A 2 -25.58 15.49 -15.77
CA ILE A 2 -24.73 14.32 -15.55
C ILE A 2 -24.55 14.20 -14.03
N ASN A 3 -25.16 13.16 -13.46
CA ASN A 3 -25.05 12.83 -12.05
C ASN A 3 -23.77 12.02 -11.86
N CYS A 4 -22.62 12.69 -11.77
CA CYS A 4 -21.35 12.06 -11.44
C CYS A 4 -21.32 11.72 -9.95
N LYS A 5 -21.84 10.54 -9.58
CA LYS A 5 -21.51 9.93 -8.29
C LYS A 5 -20.06 9.46 -8.35
N CYS A 6 -19.13 10.30 -7.92
CA CYS A 6 -17.79 9.86 -7.54
C CYS A 6 -17.96 8.85 -6.39
N ARG A 7 -17.85 7.56 -6.73
CA ARG A 7 -17.88 6.46 -5.76
C ARG A 7 -16.54 6.46 -5.03
N LEU A 8 -16.42 7.34 -4.03
CA LEU A 8 -15.26 7.49 -3.15
C LEU A 8 -15.32 6.44 -2.02
N LEU A 9 -15.55 5.17 -2.38
CA LEU A 9 -15.72 4.07 -1.43
C LEU A 9 -14.53 3.12 -1.59
N ALA A 10 -13.46 3.38 -0.81
CA ALA A 10 -12.55 2.38 -0.21
C ALA A 10 -11.18 2.96 0.21
N LEU A 11 -10.69 4.04 -0.40
CA LEU A 11 -9.33 4.57 -0.11
C LEU A 11 -9.25 5.47 1.14
N MET A 12 -10.38 5.81 1.75
CA MET A 12 -10.49 6.88 2.77
C MET A 12 -10.65 6.38 4.21
N GLU A 13 -10.50 5.08 4.49
CA GLU A 13 -10.69 4.58 5.87
C GLU A 13 -9.53 4.90 6.82
N ASN A 14 -8.39 5.36 6.32
CA ASN A 14 -7.29 5.83 7.16
C ASN A 14 -6.67 7.09 6.56
N SER A 15 -7.00 8.26 7.10
CA SER A 15 -6.27 9.50 6.87
C SER A 15 -4.90 9.45 7.57
N TRP A 16 -4.06 8.48 7.20
CA TRP A 16 -2.72 8.28 7.78
C TRP A 16 -1.87 9.55 7.67
N TYR A 17 -2.03 10.30 6.58
CA TYR A 17 -1.33 11.54 6.29
C TYR A 17 -1.70 12.69 7.24
N SER A 18 -2.78 12.57 8.02
CA SER A 18 -3.16 13.54 9.05
C SER A 18 -2.75 13.13 10.47
N LYS A 19 -2.17 11.94 10.65
CA LYS A 19 -1.69 11.47 11.96
C LYS A 19 -0.27 11.95 12.23
N SER A 20 0.14 11.89 13.49
CA SER A 20 1.55 12.09 13.83
C SER A 20 2.41 10.95 13.27
N ILE A 21 3.67 11.23 13.00
CA ILE A 21 4.63 10.23 12.50
C ILE A 21 4.70 9.04 13.46
N SER A 22 4.78 9.29 14.77
CA SER A 22 4.87 8.24 15.78
C SER A 22 3.62 7.35 15.83
N ASP A 23 2.44 7.92 15.62
CA ASP A 23 1.20 7.15 15.64
C ASP A 23 1.07 6.26 14.40
N GLU A 24 1.48 6.78 13.24
CA GLU A 24 1.42 6.01 12.00
C GLU A 24 2.49 4.91 11.94
N LEU A 25 3.71 5.17 12.43
CA LEU A 25 4.73 4.13 12.57
C LEU A 25 4.28 3.00 13.50
N LYS A 26 3.65 3.34 14.63
CA LYS A 26 3.04 2.35 15.53
C LYS A 26 1.95 1.53 14.85
N SER A 27 1.06 2.14 14.06
CA SER A 27 0.04 1.39 13.32
C SER A 27 0.62 0.51 12.21
N LEU A 28 1.78 0.88 11.67
CA LEU A 28 2.53 0.08 10.71
C LEU A 28 3.45 -0.96 11.38
N HIS A 29 3.39 -1.11 12.71
CA HIS A 29 4.27 -1.97 13.49
C HIS A 29 5.74 -1.77 13.12
N SER A 30 6.16 -0.52 13.04
CA SER A 30 7.50 -0.07 12.69
C SER A 30 7.94 1.00 13.69
N ASP A 31 9.22 1.34 13.66
CA ASP A 31 9.72 2.49 14.39
C ASP A 31 10.58 3.40 13.49
N GLU A 32 11.16 4.42 14.10
CA GLU A 32 12.01 5.45 13.47
C GLU A 32 13.32 4.92 12.89
N ASN A 33 13.76 3.74 13.31
CA ASN A 33 14.91 3.00 12.76
C ASN A 33 14.48 2.03 11.64
N GLY A 34 13.18 1.97 11.34
CA GLY A 34 12.62 1.13 10.28
C GLY A 34 12.23 -0.26 10.79
N LEU A 35 12.55 -1.28 9.98
CA LEU A 35 12.26 -2.68 10.27
C LEU A 35 13.54 -3.48 10.41
N THR A 36 13.49 -4.49 11.26
CA THR A 36 14.47 -5.56 11.26
C THR A 36 14.37 -6.41 10.00
N GLN A 37 15.42 -7.18 9.72
CA GLN A 37 15.46 -8.08 8.57
C GLN A 37 14.37 -9.17 8.69
N GLU A 38 14.14 -9.67 9.90
CA GLU A 38 13.13 -10.68 10.21
C GLU A 38 11.72 -10.14 9.95
N GLU A 39 11.40 -8.92 10.41
CA GLU A 39 10.10 -8.28 10.16
C GLU A 39 9.87 -8.01 8.66
N ALA A 40 10.90 -7.56 7.95
CA ALA A 40 10.83 -7.36 6.51
C ALA A 40 10.56 -8.69 5.78
N LYS A 41 11.23 -9.78 6.18
CA LYS A 41 11.02 -11.12 5.63
C LYS A 41 9.57 -11.60 5.85
N VAL A 42 9.05 -11.46 7.07
CA VAL A 42 7.65 -11.83 7.39
C VAL A 42 6.66 -11.05 6.52
N ARG A 43 6.92 -9.77 6.25
CA ARG A 43 6.07 -8.95 5.36
C ARG A 43 6.11 -9.42 3.91
N ILE A 44 7.28 -9.76 3.39
CA ILE A 44 7.43 -10.29 2.03
C ILE A 44 6.70 -11.62 1.89
N GLU A 45 6.81 -12.52 2.88
CA GLU A 45 6.10 -13.80 2.88
C GLU A 45 4.57 -13.61 2.96
N LYS A 46 4.11 -12.61 3.72
CA LYS A 46 2.68 -12.32 3.91
C LYS A 46 2.02 -11.60 2.72
N TYR A 47 2.70 -10.63 2.11
CA TYR A 47 2.11 -9.73 1.11
C TYR A 47 2.65 -9.95 -0.32
N GLY A 48 3.73 -10.71 -0.46
CA GLY A 48 4.42 -10.92 -1.71
C GLY A 48 5.41 -9.79 -2.05
N LEU A 49 6.01 -9.91 -3.23
CA LEU A 49 6.96 -8.92 -3.74
C LEU A 49 6.23 -7.66 -4.21
N ASN A 50 6.76 -6.49 -3.86
CA ASN A 50 6.30 -5.20 -4.40
C ASN A 50 6.77 -5.03 -5.85
N LYS A 51 6.19 -5.83 -6.73
CA LYS A 51 6.37 -5.72 -8.18
C LYS A 51 5.02 -5.83 -8.86
N LEU A 52 4.88 -5.11 -9.97
CA LEU A 52 3.75 -5.33 -10.85
C LEU A 52 3.83 -6.75 -11.42
N PRO A 53 2.69 -7.39 -11.71
CA PRO A 53 2.68 -8.61 -12.49
C PRO A 53 3.39 -8.37 -13.82
N ASP A 54 4.14 -9.37 -14.29
CA ASP A 54 4.78 -9.29 -15.60
C ASP A 54 3.70 -8.98 -16.65
N ALA A 55 3.97 -8.00 -17.51
CA ALA A 55 3.05 -7.64 -18.57
C ALA A 55 2.81 -8.88 -19.44
N LYS A 56 1.53 -9.30 -19.56
CA LYS A 56 1.17 -10.32 -20.54
C LYS A 56 1.58 -9.80 -21.91
N LEU A 57 2.37 -10.58 -22.64
CA LEU A 57 2.94 -10.23 -23.93
C LEU A 57 1.88 -9.75 -24.95
N ASP A 58 0.61 -10.15 -24.75
CA ASP A 58 -0.54 -9.79 -25.58
C ASP A 58 -0.85 -8.29 -25.67
N SER A 59 -0.32 -7.46 -24.77
CA SER A 59 -0.52 -6.00 -24.82
C SER A 59 0.43 -5.28 -25.77
N LEU A 60 1.51 -5.94 -26.22
CA LEU A 60 2.40 -5.44 -27.27
C LEU A 60 1.96 -5.99 -28.62
N ARG A 61 0.86 -5.45 -29.16
CA ARG A 61 0.61 -5.50 -30.60
C ARG A 61 1.59 -4.53 -31.27
N LEU A 62 2.81 -5.00 -31.48
CA LEU A 62 3.78 -4.41 -32.43
C LEU A 62 3.26 -4.56 -33.86
#